data_AF-R6V630-F1
#
_entry.id   AF-R6V630-F1
#
_cell.length_a   1.000
_cell.length_b   1.000
_cell.length_c   1.000
_cell.angle_alpha   90.00
_cell.angle_beta   90.00
_cell.angle_gamma   90.00
#
_symmetry.space_group_name_H-M   'P 1'
#
loop_
_entity.id
_entity.type
_entity.pdbx_description
1 polymer ?
#
loop_
_entity_poly.entity_id
_entity_poly.type
_entity_poly.pdbx_seq_one_letter_code
_entity_poly.pdbx_strand_id
1 'polypeptide(L)'
;MKKEHDIRIDRSKLHPWLDQKLTVLLRKCAKKGIYLIITEGFRSKEYQDSLYAQGRTKPGKIVTNAKGSTYSSQHMWGVAFDIAINDSKLLYDAATIRKVAVIAKGIGLGWGGDWKSIVDTPHFYLPKWGSTTSQLKALYGTPEKFKRTWKKTVEREKGALLWKASSKKTGSHCRIPKGAVVEVLYSKDWYTKVRYKNKVGYVNKKFVA
;
A
#
# COMPACT_ATOMS: atom_id res chain seq x y z
N MET A 1 3.54 25.23 -10.84
CA MET A 1 3.38 23.78 -10.59
C MET A 1 4.76 23.17 -10.33
N LYS A 2 4.97 22.55 -9.17
CA LYS A 2 6.22 21.81 -8.90
C LYS A 2 6.21 20.55 -9.77
N LYS A 3 7.24 20.36 -10.60
CA LYS A 3 7.36 19.21 -11.52
C LYS A 3 7.94 17.97 -10.83
N GLU A 4 7.50 17.72 -9.60
CA GLU A 4 7.98 16.62 -8.76
C GLU A 4 6.92 16.15 -7.79
N HIS A 5 7.02 14.89 -7.38
CA HIS A 5 6.19 14.34 -6.32
C HIS A 5 6.70 14.79 -4.96
N ASP A 6 5.78 15.04 -4.03
CA ASP A 6 6.08 15.34 -2.63
C ASP A 6 5.65 14.13 -1.77
N ILE A 7 6.59 13.46 -1.10
CA ILE A 7 6.32 12.25 -0.32
C ILE A 7 6.50 12.59 1.16
N ARG A 8 5.39 12.75 1.90
CA ARG A 8 5.40 13.16 3.32
C ARG A 8 5.21 12.03 4.31
N ILE A 9 5.37 10.80 3.84
CA ILE A 9 5.14 9.59 4.63
C ILE A 9 6.39 8.73 4.70
N ASP A 10 6.52 7.97 5.78
CA ASP A 10 7.48 6.86 5.83
C ASP A 10 6.92 5.67 5.05
N ARG A 11 7.44 5.48 3.83
CA ARG A 11 7.02 4.39 2.93
C ARG A 11 7.38 3.00 3.44
N SER A 12 8.35 2.88 4.35
CA SER A 12 8.72 1.58 4.94
C SER A 12 7.61 1.01 5.84
N LYS A 13 6.68 1.86 6.29
CA LYS A 13 5.51 1.46 7.08
C LYS A 13 4.31 1.02 6.23
N LEU A 14 4.41 1.12 4.90
CA LEU A 14 3.41 0.59 3.98
C LEU A 14 3.67 -0.88 3.67
N HIS A 15 2.60 -1.62 3.41
CA HIS A 15 2.69 -2.98 2.90
C HIS A 15 3.56 -2.99 1.63
N PRO A 16 4.52 -3.92 1.46
CA PRO A 16 5.47 -3.90 0.34
C PRO A 16 4.79 -3.86 -1.04
N TRP A 17 3.63 -4.49 -1.16
CA TRP A 17 2.79 -4.41 -2.36
C TRP A 17 2.18 -3.03 -2.61
N LEU A 18 1.67 -2.36 -1.56
CA LEU A 18 1.11 -1.02 -1.69
C LEU A 18 2.21 -0.04 -2.08
N ASP A 19 3.37 -0.14 -1.42
CA ASP A 19 4.55 0.63 -1.76
C ASP A 19 4.98 0.44 -3.22
N GLN A 20 4.95 -0.80 -3.73
CA GLN A 20 5.24 -1.04 -5.15
C GLN A 20 4.22 -0.35 -6.05
N LYS A 21 2.93 -0.44 -5.73
CA LYS A 21 1.86 0.19 -6.50
C LYS A 21 1.96 1.71 -6.47
N LEU A 22 2.32 2.30 -5.33
CA LEU A 22 2.58 3.73 -5.19
C LEU A 22 3.72 4.18 -6.13
N THR A 23 4.84 3.46 -6.17
CA THR A 23 5.93 3.74 -7.14
C THR A 23 5.42 3.74 -8.59
N VAL A 24 4.60 2.76 -8.95
CA VAL A 24 4.05 2.67 -10.31
C VAL A 24 3.05 3.81 -10.59
N LEU A 25 2.23 4.17 -9.60
CA LEU A 25 1.26 5.26 -9.70
C LEU A 25 1.98 6.58 -9.95
N LEU A 26 2.95 6.94 -9.10
CA LEU A 26 3.74 8.16 -9.21
C LEU A 26 4.35 8.28 -10.63
N ARG A 27 5.03 7.22 -11.08
CA ARG A 27 5.60 7.18 -12.45
C ARG A 27 4.56 7.38 -13.55
N LYS A 28 3.38 6.77 -13.44
CA LYS A 28 2.31 6.92 -14.45
C LYS A 28 1.67 8.31 -14.42
N CYS A 29 1.52 8.90 -13.24
CA CYS A 29 1.02 10.26 -13.07
C CYS A 29 2.01 11.30 -13.62
N ALA A 30 3.30 11.18 -13.32
CA ALA A 30 4.34 12.05 -13.86
C ALA A 30 4.36 12.06 -15.40
N LYS A 31 4.19 10.89 -16.05
CA LYS A 31 4.06 10.79 -17.51
C LYS A 31 2.87 11.56 -18.09
N LYS A 32 1.87 11.86 -17.27
CA LYS A 32 0.69 12.66 -17.63
C LYS A 32 0.78 14.09 -17.11
N GLY A 33 1.93 14.52 -16.60
CA GLY A 33 2.11 15.84 -16.00
C GLY A 33 1.37 16.05 -14.67
N ILE A 34 0.89 14.98 -14.03
CA ILE A 34 0.19 15.04 -12.75
C ILE A 34 1.18 14.70 -11.64
N TYR A 35 1.47 15.66 -10.77
CA TYR A 35 2.36 15.48 -9.63
C TYR A 35 1.55 15.41 -8.35
N LEU A 36 1.78 14.35 -7.57
CA LEU A 36 1.08 14.07 -6.32
C LEU A 36 1.86 14.52 -5.09
N ILE A 37 1.13 14.94 -4.06
CA ILE A 37 1.58 14.95 -2.67
C ILE A 37 1.02 13.68 -2.03
N ILE A 38 1.86 12.85 -1.40
CA ILE A 38 1.40 11.73 -0.58
C ILE A 38 1.33 12.23 0.85
N THR A 39 0.10 12.49 1.31
CA THR A 39 -0.18 13.23 2.54
C THR A 39 -0.25 12.31 3.75
N GLU A 40 -0.85 11.14 3.60
CA GLU A 40 -1.07 10.18 4.68
C GLU A 40 -0.69 8.76 4.27
N GLY A 41 -0.21 7.99 5.23
CA GLY A 41 0.28 6.63 5.03
C GLY A 41 -0.12 5.74 6.21
N PHE A 42 0.85 5.11 6.87
CA PHE A 42 0.56 4.35 8.09
C PHE A 42 0.17 5.26 9.26
N ARG A 43 -0.88 4.89 10.00
CA ARG A 43 -1.30 5.56 11.24
C ARG A 43 -1.12 4.63 12.44
N SER A 44 -0.51 5.11 13.52
CA SER A 44 -0.49 4.38 14.80
C SER A 44 -1.87 4.41 15.46
N LYS A 45 -2.06 3.59 16.50
CA LYS A 45 -3.29 3.60 17.31
C LYS A 45 -3.52 4.97 17.94
N GLU A 46 -2.49 5.53 18.53
CA GLU A 46 -2.52 6.81 19.24
C GLU A 46 -2.84 7.94 18.27
N TYR A 47 -2.24 7.93 17.08
CA TYR A 47 -2.54 8.92 16.06
C TYR A 47 -3.98 8.78 15.55
N GLN A 48 -4.46 7.56 15.30
CA GLN A 48 -5.85 7.33 14.92
C GLN A 48 -6.85 7.79 16.00
N ASP A 49 -6.55 7.55 17.28
CA ASP A 49 -7.38 8.02 18.40
C ASP A 49 -7.38 9.56 18.48
N SER A 50 -6.24 10.21 18.20
CA SER A 50 -6.16 11.68 18.16
C SER A 50 -7.01 12.28 17.02
N LEU A 51 -7.08 11.62 15.87
CA LEU A 51 -7.95 12.02 14.76
C LEU A 51 -9.43 11.78 15.11
N TYR A 52 -9.74 10.66 15.77
CA TYR A 52 -11.10 10.36 16.22
C TYR A 52 -11.63 11.39 17.21
N ALA A 53 -10.77 11.97 18.05
CA ALA A 53 -11.13 13.02 19.01
C ALA A 53 -11.54 14.36 18.37
N GLN A 54 -11.10 14.66 17.14
CA GLN A 54 -11.44 15.91 16.45
C GLN A 54 -12.94 16.00 16.16
N GLY A 55 -13.54 17.15 16.46
CA GLY A 55 -14.99 17.39 16.35
C GLY A 55 -15.82 16.60 17.38
N ARG A 56 -15.17 15.97 18.37
CA ARG A 56 -15.83 15.23 19.46
C ARG A 56 -15.38 15.76 20.82
N THR A 57 -14.14 15.46 21.19
CA THR A 57 -13.52 15.90 22.46
C THR A 57 -12.42 16.95 22.24
N LYS A 58 -12.05 17.23 20.99
CA LYS A 58 -11.16 18.32 20.58
C LYS A 58 -11.84 19.15 19.48
N PRO A 59 -11.54 20.46 19.38
CA PRO A 59 -12.00 21.29 18.26
C PRO A 59 -11.57 20.72 16.89
N GLY A 60 -12.35 21.00 15.84
CA GLY A 60 -12.07 20.57 14.47
C GLY A 60 -13.26 19.85 13.82
N LYS A 61 -13.10 19.46 12.54
CA LYS A 61 -14.10 18.65 11.82
C LYS A 61 -13.89 17.17 12.17
N ILE A 62 -14.97 16.40 12.13
CA ILE A 62 -14.87 14.94 12.19
C ILE A 62 -14.22 14.45 10.89
N VAL A 63 -13.01 13.89 11.01
CA VAL A 63 -12.24 13.35 9.86
C VAL A 63 -12.23 11.82 9.80
N THR A 64 -12.75 11.14 10.83
CA THR A 64 -12.84 9.68 10.88
C THR A 64 -13.93 9.23 11.86
N ASN A 65 -14.52 8.06 11.58
CA ASN A 65 -15.43 7.35 12.48
C ASN A 65 -14.74 6.16 13.18
N ALA A 66 -13.48 5.87 12.86
CA ALA A 66 -12.75 4.73 13.41
C ALA A 66 -11.92 5.14 14.64
N LYS A 67 -12.23 4.56 15.80
CA LYS A 67 -11.35 4.56 16.97
C LYS A 67 -10.11 3.69 16.69
N GLY A 68 -8.95 4.12 17.17
CA GLY A 68 -7.69 3.39 17.06
C GLY A 68 -7.78 1.98 17.65
N SER A 69 -8.45 1.83 18.80
CA SER A 69 -8.64 0.52 19.46
C SER A 69 -9.37 -0.53 18.62
N THR A 70 -10.11 -0.12 17.59
CA THR A 70 -10.91 -1.04 16.75
C THR A 70 -10.17 -1.55 15.52
N TYR A 71 -9.01 -0.97 15.20
CA TYR A 71 -8.27 -1.22 13.95
C TYR A 71 -9.15 -1.13 12.68
N SER A 72 -10.12 -0.22 12.69
CA SER A 72 -11.11 -0.08 11.61
C SER A 72 -10.67 0.87 10.47
N SER A 73 -9.49 1.48 10.58
CA SER A 73 -8.89 2.32 9.54
C SER A 73 -7.85 1.53 8.75
N GLN A 74 -7.94 1.53 7.41
CA GLN A 74 -6.99 0.82 6.54
C GLN A 74 -5.56 1.35 6.67
N HIS A 75 -5.37 2.61 7.04
CA HIS A 75 -4.04 3.19 7.31
C HIS A 75 -3.33 2.50 8.46
N MET A 76 -4.06 2.01 9.47
CA MET A 76 -3.47 1.29 10.59
C MET A 76 -2.87 -0.04 10.17
N TRP A 77 -3.31 -0.60 9.04
CA TRP A 77 -2.76 -1.83 8.48
C TRP A 77 -1.65 -1.56 7.47
N GLY A 78 -1.33 -0.30 7.18
CA GLY A 78 -0.35 0.07 6.16
C GLY A 78 -0.77 -0.33 4.74
N VAL A 79 -2.08 -0.50 4.49
CA VAL A 79 -2.62 -0.90 3.18
C VAL A 79 -3.33 0.24 2.45
N ALA A 80 -3.26 1.46 2.98
CA ALA A 80 -3.80 2.67 2.37
C ALA A 80 -2.82 3.85 2.41
N PHE A 81 -3.05 4.81 1.52
CA PHE A 81 -2.40 6.12 1.51
C PHE A 81 -3.38 7.17 0.97
N ASP A 82 -3.19 8.42 1.38
CA ASP A 82 -3.96 9.55 0.86
C ASP A 82 -3.10 10.43 -0.05
N ILE A 83 -3.73 11.11 -1.00
CA ILE A 83 -3.07 12.02 -1.92
C ILE A 83 -3.69 13.42 -1.92
N ALA A 84 -2.87 14.39 -2.30
CA ALA A 84 -3.31 15.63 -2.89
C ALA A 84 -2.59 15.85 -4.23
N ILE A 85 -3.01 16.86 -5.00
CA ILE A 85 -2.28 17.30 -6.20
C ILE A 85 -1.24 18.34 -5.78
N ASN A 86 0.00 18.18 -6.26
CA ASN A 86 1.12 19.11 -6.02
C ASN A 86 1.02 20.33 -6.93
N ASP A 87 -0.15 20.96 -6.90
CA ASP A 87 -0.47 22.24 -7.51
C ASP A 87 -1.42 22.96 -6.54
N SER A 88 -1.03 24.15 -6.10
CA SER A 88 -1.80 24.90 -5.11
C SER A 88 -3.22 25.24 -5.58
N LYS A 89 -3.45 25.33 -6.89
CA LYS A 89 -4.77 25.58 -7.48
C LYS A 89 -5.63 24.32 -7.57
N LEU A 90 -5.01 23.14 -7.49
CA LEU A 90 -5.69 21.83 -7.63
C LEU A 90 -5.60 21.01 -6.34
N LEU A 91 -5.23 21.63 -5.22
CA LEU A 91 -5.12 20.92 -3.95
C LEU A 91 -6.49 20.31 -3.59
N TYR A 92 -6.52 18.99 -3.49
CA TYR A 92 -7.75 18.19 -3.30
C TYR A 92 -8.84 18.36 -4.37
N ASP A 93 -8.49 18.81 -5.58
CA ASP A 93 -9.43 18.89 -6.70
C ASP A 93 -9.96 17.50 -7.09
N ALA A 94 -11.27 17.30 -6.91
CA ALA A 94 -11.92 16.01 -7.11
C ALA A 94 -11.85 15.53 -8.56
N ALA A 95 -11.91 16.43 -9.55
CA ALA A 95 -11.84 16.07 -10.96
C ALA A 95 -10.46 15.51 -11.33
N THR A 96 -9.40 16.14 -10.83
CA THR A 96 -8.02 15.69 -11.05
C THR A 96 -7.73 14.42 -10.26
N ILE A 97 -8.18 14.29 -9.01
CA ILE A 97 -8.05 13.05 -8.25
C ILE A 97 -8.78 11.89 -8.93
N ARG A 98 -9.95 12.12 -9.54
CA ARG A 98 -10.63 11.09 -10.34
C ARG A 98 -9.79 10.61 -11.52
N LYS A 99 -9.03 11.50 -12.19
CA LYS A 99 -8.08 11.10 -13.25
C LYS A 99 -6.96 10.22 -12.68
N VAL A 100 -6.44 10.56 -11.49
CA VAL A 100 -5.46 9.73 -10.77
C VAL A 100 -6.07 8.37 -10.41
N ALA A 101 -7.34 8.34 -10.00
CA ALA A 101 -8.02 7.11 -9.64
C ALA A 101 -8.20 6.14 -10.81
N VAL A 102 -8.44 6.63 -12.03
CA VAL A 102 -8.43 5.79 -13.23
C VAL A 102 -7.07 5.10 -13.41
N ILE A 103 -5.97 5.83 -13.21
CA ILE A 103 -4.60 5.28 -13.30
C ILE A 103 -4.36 4.27 -12.18
N ALA A 104 -4.76 4.59 -10.95
CA ALA A 104 -4.61 3.75 -9.77
C ALA A 104 -5.38 2.43 -9.90
N LYS A 105 -6.64 2.49 -10.36
CA LYS A 105 -7.47 1.32 -10.65
C LYS A 105 -6.87 0.45 -11.76
N GLY A 106 -6.32 1.06 -12.81
CA GLY A 106 -5.61 0.36 -13.88
C GLY A 106 -4.35 -0.39 -13.42
N ILE A 107 -3.83 -0.09 -12.23
CA ILE A 107 -2.74 -0.86 -11.59
C ILE A 107 -3.22 -1.69 -10.41
N GLY A 108 -4.53 -1.81 -10.16
CA GLY A 108 -5.11 -2.68 -9.14
C GLY A 108 -5.17 -2.08 -7.73
N LEU A 109 -5.16 -0.75 -7.60
CA LEU A 109 -5.56 -0.07 -6.35
C LEU A 109 -7.07 0.16 -6.33
N GLY A 110 -7.66 0.16 -5.14
CA GLY A 110 -8.99 0.69 -4.87
C GLY A 110 -8.93 2.20 -4.58
N TRP A 111 -10.08 2.86 -4.67
CA TRP A 111 -10.23 4.29 -4.45
C TRP A 111 -11.43 4.57 -3.54
N GLY A 112 -11.25 5.38 -2.50
CA GLY A 112 -12.31 5.73 -1.54
C GLY A 112 -13.40 6.62 -2.13
N GLY A 113 -13.14 7.28 -3.27
CA GLY A 113 -14.15 8.01 -4.03
C GLY A 113 -15.24 7.11 -4.67
N ASP A 114 -15.01 5.80 -4.76
CA ASP A 114 -16.01 4.82 -5.24
C ASP A 114 -16.90 4.28 -4.09
N TRP A 115 -16.67 4.68 -2.83
CA TRP A 115 -17.50 4.23 -1.70
C TRP A 115 -18.87 4.91 -1.68
N LYS A 116 -19.88 4.25 -1.09
CA LYS A 116 -21.22 4.86 -0.91
C LYS A 116 -21.23 5.92 0.18
N SER A 117 -20.60 5.61 1.31
CA SER A 117 -20.40 6.52 2.44
C SER A 117 -19.40 5.90 3.43
N ILE A 118 -18.51 6.65 4.07
CA ILE A 118 -18.16 8.04 3.72
C ILE A 118 -17.39 8.04 2.40
N VAL A 119 -17.70 8.96 1.48
CA VAL A 119 -16.92 9.11 0.25
C VAL A 119 -15.60 9.78 0.60
N ASP A 120 -14.48 9.09 0.39
CA ASP A 120 -13.14 9.58 0.74
C ASP A 120 -12.27 9.71 -0.51
N THR A 121 -12.35 10.89 -1.13
CA THR A 121 -11.72 11.14 -2.45
C THR A 121 -10.19 11.04 -2.42
N PRO A 122 -9.46 11.55 -1.41
CA PRO A 122 -8.01 11.38 -1.30
C PRO A 122 -7.52 9.93 -1.15
N HIS A 123 -8.37 9.01 -0.70
CA HIS A 123 -7.97 7.70 -0.18
C HIS A 123 -7.77 6.62 -1.25
N PHE A 124 -6.62 5.93 -1.20
CA PHE A 124 -6.27 4.81 -2.07
C PHE A 124 -5.80 3.61 -1.26
N TYR A 125 -6.17 2.39 -1.68
CA TYR A 125 -5.90 1.19 -0.89
C TYR A 125 -5.66 -0.07 -1.71
N LEU A 126 -5.14 -1.13 -1.07
CA LEU A 126 -5.07 -2.47 -1.66
C LEU A 126 -6.42 -3.19 -1.52
N PRO A 127 -7.14 -3.49 -2.62
CA PRO A 127 -8.47 -4.11 -2.56
C PRO A 127 -8.42 -5.60 -2.19
N LYS A 128 -7.23 -6.20 -2.08
CA LYS A 128 -7.04 -7.62 -1.71
C LYS A 128 -7.73 -8.02 -0.41
N TRP A 129 -7.88 -7.09 0.53
CA TRP A 129 -8.55 -7.33 1.81
C TRP A 129 -9.91 -6.62 1.93
N GLY A 130 -10.49 -6.21 0.80
CA GLY A 130 -11.76 -5.47 0.76
C GLY A 130 -11.63 -3.97 0.98
N SER A 131 -12.76 -3.27 0.89
CA SER A 131 -12.87 -1.83 1.18
C SER A 131 -12.92 -1.49 2.67
N THR A 132 -13.06 -2.50 3.54
CA THR A 132 -13.04 -2.36 5.00
C THR A 132 -11.91 -3.20 5.59
N THR A 133 -11.67 -3.09 6.91
CA THR A 133 -10.64 -3.89 7.59
C THR A 133 -11.17 -5.22 8.15
N SER A 134 -12.43 -5.60 7.86
CA SER A 134 -13.04 -6.82 8.43
C SER A 134 -12.24 -8.07 8.11
N GLN A 135 -11.78 -8.24 6.86
CA GLN A 135 -10.95 -9.39 6.47
C GLN A 135 -9.57 -9.36 7.14
N LEU A 136 -8.95 -8.19 7.27
CA LEU A 136 -7.65 -8.04 7.95
C LEU A 136 -7.76 -8.43 9.43
N LYS A 137 -8.81 -7.95 10.11
CA LYS A 137 -9.11 -8.31 11.50
C LYS A 137 -9.36 -9.81 11.66
N ALA A 138 -10.18 -10.40 10.79
CA ALA A 138 -10.49 -11.82 10.85
C ALA A 138 -9.26 -12.71 10.62
N LEU A 139 -8.38 -12.35 9.67
CA LEU A 139 -7.22 -13.17 9.31
C LEU A 139 -6.02 -12.99 10.24
N TYR A 140 -5.79 -11.78 10.76
CA TYR A 140 -4.55 -11.46 11.46
C TYR A 140 -4.75 -10.98 12.89
N GLY A 141 -5.97 -10.57 13.27
CA GLY A 141 -6.28 -9.99 14.58
C GLY A 141 -5.78 -8.56 14.75
N THR A 142 -4.47 -8.33 14.63
CA THR A 142 -3.84 -7.01 14.83
C THR A 142 -2.92 -6.59 13.68
N PRO A 143 -2.71 -5.27 13.47
CA PRO A 143 -1.75 -4.77 12.49
C PRO A 143 -0.33 -5.31 12.66
N GLU A 144 0.13 -5.55 13.89
CA GLU A 144 1.47 -6.05 14.18
C GLU A 144 1.63 -7.51 13.74
N LYS A 145 0.61 -8.35 13.98
CA LYS A 145 0.57 -9.72 13.46
C LYS A 145 0.56 -9.72 11.93
N PHE A 146 -0.19 -8.81 11.31
CA PHE A 146 -0.19 -8.66 9.86
C PHE A 146 1.19 -8.22 9.31
N LYS A 147 1.83 -7.21 9.90
CA LYS A 147 3.15 -6.72 9.49
C LYS A 147 4.25 -7.78 9.53
N ARG A 148 4.18 -8.71 10.49
CA ARG A 148 5.10 -9.86 10.56
C ARG A 148 5.05 -10.75 9.31
N THR A 149 3.93 -10.77 8.59
CA THR A 149 3.79 -11.56 7.35
C THR A 149 4.44 -10.93 6.11
N TRP A 150 4.90 -9.67 6.22
CA TRP A 150 5.44 -8.91 5.08
C TRP A 150 6.86 -9.32 4.72
N LYS A 151 7.52 -10.12 5.56
CA LYS A 151 8.87 -10.60 5.35
C LYS A 151 8.88 -12.11 5.50
N LYS A 152 9.63 -12.77 4.61
CA LYS A 152 9.88 -14.20 4.65
C LYS A 152 11.36 -14.48 4.44
N THR A 153 11.82 -15.62 4.92
CA THR A 153 13.21 -16.06 4.77
C THR A 153 13.29 -17.13 3.68
N VAL A 154 14.32 -17.07 2.84
CA VAL A 154 14.58 -18.14 1.87
C VAL A 154 15.20 -19.35 2.55
N GLU A 155 14.58 -20.51 2.41
CA GLU A 155 14.98 -21.73 3.12
C GLU A 155 15.72 -22.75 2.24
N ARG A 156 15.64 -22.61 0.91
CA ARG A 156 16.26 -23.55 -0.01
C ARG A 156 17.78 -23.49 0.08
N GLU A 157 18.45 -24.61 0.39
CA GLU A 157 19.92 -24.73 0.45
C GLU A 157 20.64 -24.13 -0.76
N LYS A 158 20.20 -24.50 -1.96
CA LYS A 158 20.76 -23.97 -3.23
C LYS A 158 20.30 -22.55 -3.57
N GLY A 159 19.68 -21.82 -2.64
CA GLY A 159 19.00 -20.54 -2.86
C GLY A 159 17.74 -20.62 -3.74
N ALA A 160 16.90 -19.59 -3.72
CA ALA A 160 15.70 -19.50 -4.54
C ALA A 160 15.93 -18.61 -5.78
N LEU A 161 15.50 -19.06 -6.96
CA LEU A 161 15.53 -18.21 -8.16
C LEU A 161 14.43 -17.14 -8.07
N LEU A 162 14.82 -15.88 -8.30
CA LEU A 162 13.90 -14.75 -8.45
C LEU A 162 13.54 -14.59 -9.93
N TRP A 163 12.44 -15.20 -10.35
CA TRP A 163 11.96 -15.19 -11.73
C TRP A 163 11.42 -13.81 -12.12
N LYS A 164 11.65 -13.41 -13.39
CA LYS A 164 11.20 -12.12 -13.92
C LYS A 164 9.67 -12.07 -14.13
N ALA A 165 9.06 -13.21 -14.39
CA ALA A 165 7.61 -13.38 -14.53
C ALA A 165 7.12 -14.61 -13.77
N SER A 166 5.80 -14.75 -13.68
CA SER A 166 5.16 -15.99 -13.21
C SER A 166 5.36 -17.16 -14.19
N SER A 167 5.83 -16.90 -15.42
CA SER A 167 6.31 -17.94 -16.33
C SER A 167 7.80 -18.19 -16.12
N LYS A 168 8.18 -19.45 -15.92
CA LYS A 168 9.59 -19.85 -15.77
C LYS A 168 10.41 -19.66 -17.06
N LYS A 169 9.75 -19.38 -18.20
CA LYS A 169 10.42 -19.18 -19.50
C LYS A 169 11.11 -17.83 -19.64
N THR A 170 10.78 -16.84 -18.79
CA THR A 170 11.32 -15.46 -18.92
C THR A 170 12.69 -15.25 -18.26
N GLY A 171 13.32 -16.32 -17.78
CA GLY A 171 14.57 -16.26 -17.02
C GLY A 171 14.42 -15.65 -15.62
N SER A 172 15.55 -15.53 -14.92
CA SER A 172 15.63 -15.01 -13.55
C SER A 172 16.44 -13.72 -13.48
N HIS A 173 16.17 -12.91 -12.45
CA HIS A 173 16.98 -11.74 -12.12
C HIS A 173 18.26 -12.14 -11.40
N CYS A 174 18.14 -13.06 -10.45
CA CYS A 174 19.23 -13.56 -9.62
C CYS A 174 18.76 -14.79 -8.85
N ARG A 175 19.71 -15.38 -8.13
CA ARG A 175 19.47 -16.37 -7.09
C ARG A 175 19.55 -15.67 -5.73
N ILE A 176 18.52 -15.84 -4.91
CA ILE A 176 18.45 -15.35 -3.54
C ILE A 176 19.06 -16.43 -2.63
N PRO A 177 20.09 -16.13 -1.83
CA PRO A 177 20.74 -17.13 -0.99
C PRO A 177 19.82 -17.59 0.16
N LYS A 178 20.09 -18.79 0.71
CA LYS A 178 19.45 -19.27 1.94
C LYS A 178 19.68 -18.25 3.07
N GLY A 179 18.69 -18.08 3.94
CA GLY A 179 18.74 -17.14 5.07
C GLY A 179 18.48 -15.69 4.67
N ALA A 180 18.43 -15.34 3.39
CA ALA A 180 18.09 -13.99 2.98
C ALA A 180 16.60 -13.70 3.21
N VAL A 181 16.34 -12.50 3.73
CA VAL A 181 14.99 -11.98 3.91
C VAL A 181 14.49 -11.33 2.63
N VAL A 182 13.25 -11.62 2.27
CA VAL A 182 12.54 -11.04 1.13
C VAL A 182 11.25 -10.37 1.61
N GLU A 183 10.89 -9.24 0.99
CA GLU A 183 9.60 -8.60 1.26
C GLU A 183 8.51 -9.27 0.43
N VAL A 184 7.43 -9.69 1.07
CA VAL A 184 6.29 -10.34 0.42
C VAL A 184 5.33 -9.29 -0.10
N LEU A 185 5.02 -9.37 -1.39
CA LEU A 185 3.98 -8.55 -1.99
C LEU A 185 2.65 -9.30 -1.98
N TYR A 186 2.65 -10.53 -2.50
CA TYR A 186 1.51 -11.45 -2.40
C TYR A 186 1.94 -12.87 -2.75
N SER A 187 1.15 -13.85 -2.32
CA SER A 187 1.29 -15.25 -2.72
C SER A 187 0.09 -15.68 -3.55
N LYS A 188 0.33 -16.50 -4.59
CA LYS A 188 -0.70 -17.09 -5.45
C LYS A 188 -0.20 -18.39 -6.07
N ASP A 189 -1.07 -19.40 -6.13
CA ASP A 189 -0.79 -20.71 -6.73
C ASP A 189 0.50 -21.34 -6.20
N TRP A 190 1.53 -21.48 -7.05
CA TRP A 190 2.83 -22.05 -6.70
C TRP A 190 3.87 -21.02 -6.27
N TYR A 191 3.58 -19.71 -6.38
CA TYR A 191 4.59 -18.66 -6.24
C TYR A 191 4.25 -17.61 -5.18
N THR A 192 5.30 -16.95 -4.71
CA THR A 192 5.23 -15.71 -3.94
C THR A 192 5.90 -14.61 -4.76
N LYS A 193 5.19 -13.52 -5.00
CA LYS A 193 5.80 -12.31 -5.55
C LYS A 193 6.50 -11.58 -4.42
N VAL A 194 7.79 -11.32 -4.60
CA VAL A 194 8.65 -10.76 -3.57
C VAL A 194 9.49 -9.61 -4.10
N ARG A 195 9.98 -8.77 -3.20
CA ARG A 195 11.02 -7.79 -3.46
C ARG A 195 12.29 -8.20 -2.74
N TYR A 196 13.41 -8.20 -3.46
CA TYR A 196 14.74 -8.47 -2.93
C TYR A 196 15.76 -7.55 -3.61
N LYS A 197 16.52 -6.78 -2.81
CA LYS A 197 17.51 -5.80 -3.30
C LYS A 197 16.97 -4.93 -4.46
N ASN A 198 15.80 -4.31 -4.24
CA ASN A 198 15.08 -3.46 -5.20
C ASN A 198 14.56 -4.15 -6.48
N LYS A 199 14.72 -5.47 -6.62
CA LYS A 199 14.16 -6.26 -7.73
C LYS A 199 12.86 -6.91 -7.27
N VAL A 200 11.80 -6.75 -8.05
CA VAL A 200 10.53 -7.43 -7.81
C VAL A 200 10.40 -8.58 -8.79
N GLY A 201 10.14 -9.77 -8.27
CA GLY A 201 10.01 -10.98 -9.07
C GLY A 201 9.23 -12.05 -8.33
N TYR A 202 9.35 -13.28 -8.83
CA TYR A 202 8.55 -14.42 -8.39
C TYR A 202 9.48 -15.50 -7.85
N VAL A 203 9.20 -16.03 -6.66
CA VAL A 203 9.90 -17.18 -6.09
C VAL A 203 8.89 -18.31 -5.90
N ASN A 204 9.35 -19.58 -5.92
CA ASN A 204 8.46 -20.68 -5.56
C ASN A 204 8.08 -20.56 -4.08
N LYS A 205 6.77 -20.57 -3.78
CA LYS A 205 6.25 -20.33 -2.43
C LYS A 205 6.82 -21.30 -1.39
N LYS A 206 7.15 -22.52 -1.80
CA LYS A 206 7.67 -23.57 -0.90
C LYS A 206 9.10 -23.31 -0.41
N PHE A 207 9.78 -22.30 -0.95
CA PHE A 207 11.14 -21.94 -0.57
C PHE A 207 11.21 -20.69 0.30
N VAL A 208 10.05 -20.14 0.72
CA VAL A 208 9.97 -18.95 1.56
C VAL A 208 8.99 -19.16 2.73
N ALA A 209 9.51 -19.11 3.95
CA ALA A 209 8.74 -19.22 5.18
C ALA A 209 8.60 -17.88 5.88
#